data_AF-A0A150HPC7-F1
#
_entry.id   AF-A0A150HPC7-F1
#
_cell.length_a   1.000
_cell.length_b   1.000
_cell.length_c   1.000
_cell.angle_alpha   90.00
_cell.angle_beta   90.00
_cell.angle_gamma   90.00
#
_symmetry.space_group_name_H-M   'P 1'
#
loop_
_entity.id
_entity.type
_entity.pdbx_description
1 polymer ?
#
loop_
_entity_poly.entity_id
_entity_poly.type
_entity_poly.pdbx_seq_one_letter_code
_entity_poly.pdbx_strand_id
1 'polypeptide(L)'
;MNIAVQSLQRIVRRNVTIPLDKNKKFTFYYEDNAVVTSLFVVLSAMFPPGEMFFIESVRNVRDQITDEKLLEDIRNFIAQEAFHSREHKSLNEHLIQTNYPEVVEIEALTKVRLDKFRKLPKAEQLAATVVMEHFTATLTRLLLTDPLIKQKTTQESRNLWEWHALEELEHKSVAFDALKAIGGNTVRNRRIALIRVARFIAPITFDYWIQILKT
;
A
#
# COMPACT_ATOMS: atom_id res chain seq x y z
N MET A 1 13.99 24.74 -16.91
CA MET A 1 14.03 23.91 -18.13
C MET A 1 13.04 22.77 -17.91
N ASN A 2 11.86 22.87 -18.51
CA ASN A 2 10.76 21.92 -18.37
C ASN A 2 11.16 20.60 -19.02
N ILE A 3 11.21 19.52 -18.24
CA ILE A 3 11.16 18.17 -18.80
C ILE A 3 9.72 17.72 -18.66
N ALA A 4 8.99 17.83 -19.77
CA ALA A 4 7.68 17.25 -19.93
C ALA A 4 7.79 15.73 -19.72
N VAL A 5 7.06 15.21 -18.73
CA VAL A 5 6.82 13.77 -18.60
C VAL A 5 5.77 13.40 -19.65
N GLN A 6 6.24 13.16 -20.87
CA GLN A 6 5.46 12.51 -21.92
C GLN A 6 5.55 10.99 -21.75
N SER A 7 4.62 10.44 -20.99
CA SER A 7 3.82 9.25 -21.33
C SER A 7 3.04 8.80 -20.08
N LEU A 8 1.85 9.36 -19.89
CA LEU A 8 0.85 8.73 -19.01
C LEU A 8 0.22 7.56 -19.78
N GLN A 9 1.01 6.53 -20.08
CA GLN A 9 0.43 5.24 -20.42
C GLN A 9 -0.20 4.71 -19.15
N ARG A 10 -1.54 4.61 -19.15
CA ARG A 10 -2.29 3.95 -18.09
C ARG A 10 -1.72 2.54 -17.90
N ILE A 11 -1.39 2.17 -16.67
CA ILE A 11 -0.84 0.85 -16.39
C ILE A 11 -1.94 -0.16 -16.68
N VAL A 12 -1.65 -1.07 -17.60
CA VAL A 12 -2.58 -2.15 -17.93
C VAL A 12 -2.65 -3.08 -16.73
N ARG A 13 -3.87 -3.39 -16.29
CA ARG A 13 -4.13 -4.40 -15.26
C ARG A 13 -3.44 -5.72 -15.63
N ARG A 14 -2.58 -6.21 -14.74
CA ARG A 14 -1.88 -7.49 -14.91
C ARG A 14 -2.09 -8.36 -13.68
N ASN A 15 -2.46 -9.62 -13.90
CA ASN A 15 -2.45 -10.62 -12.84
C ASN A 15 -1.02 -11.15 -12.67
N VAL A 16 -0.18 -10.37 -11.98
CA VAL A 16 1.22 -10.74 -11.73
C VAL A 16 1.27 -11.76 -10.60
N THR A 17 2.02 -12.84 -10.78
CA THR A 17 2.34 -13.81 -9.72
C THR A 17 3.83 -13.75 -9.47
N ILE A 18 4.24 -13.55 -8.23
CA ILE A 18 5.63 -13.51 -7.80
C ILE A 18 6.00 -14.87 -7.22
N PRO A 19 6.79 -15.69 -7.94
CA PRO A 19 7.21 -16.98 -7.42
C PRO A 19 8.16 -16.78 -6.24
N LEU A 20 7.85 -17.41 -5.11
CA LEU A 20 8.71 -17.47 -3.93
C LEU A 20 9.28 -18.89 -3.81
N ASP A 21 10.61 -18.99 -3.80
CA ASP A 21 11.28 -20.26 -3.52
C ASP A 21 11.25 -20.53 -2.00
N LYS A 22 10.43 -21.51 -1.60
CA LYS A 22 10.25 -21.90 -0.19
C LYS A 22 11.55 -22.38 0.48
N ASN A 23 12.56 -22.77 -0.31
CA ASN A 23 13.85 -23.21 0.21
C ASN A 23 14.85 -22.05 0.39
N LYS A 24 14.52 -20.84 -0.10
CA LYS A 24 15.34 -19.64 0.08
C LYS A 24 14.76 -18.74 1.14
N LYS A 25 15.62 -18.03 1.87
CA LYS A 25 15.17 -16.92 2.73
C LYS A 25 14.83 -15.72 1.84
N PHE A 26 13.60 -15.65 1.32
CA PHE A 26 13.11 -14.48 0.61
C PHE A 26 12.66 -13.39 1.60
N THR A 27 13.32 -12.24 1.53
CA THR A 27 12.98 -11.01 2.22
C THR A 27 13.40 -9.86 1.30
N PHE A 28 12.87 -8.65 1.50
CA PHE A 28 13.48 -7.45 0.91
C PHE A 28 14.85 -7.23 1.58
N TYR A 29 15.83 -8.01 1.16
CA TYR A 29 17.18 -7.97 1.67
C TYR A 29 17.91 -6.80 1.05
N TYR A 30 18.16 -5.76 1.86
CA TYR A 30 18.99 -4.62 1.49
C TYR A 30 20.35 -4.80 2.14
N GLU A 31 21.30 -5.45 1.46
CA GLU A 31 22.71 -5.69 1.90
C GLU A 31 22.96 -5.59 3.43
N ASP A 32 22.43 -6.52 4.23
CA ASP A 32 22.60 -6.57 5.70
C ASP A 32 22.11 -5.33 6.50
N ASN A 33 21.40 -4.41 5.86
CA ASN A 33 20.78 -3.27 6.53
C ASN A 33 19.45 -3.71 7.16
N ALA A 34 19.53 -4.08 8.43
CA ALA A 34 18.36 -4.46 9.24
C ALA A 34 17.32 -3.33 9.32
N VAL A 35 17.74 -2.06 9.29
CA VAL A 35 16.83 -0.89 9.36
C VAL A 35 15.94 -0.81 8.14
N VAL A 36 16.50 -0.92 6.93
CA VAL A 36 15.70 -0.90 5.70
C VAL A 36 14.88 -2.18 5.61
N THR A 37 15.51 -3.35 5.76
CA THR A 37 14.85 -4.65 5.63
C THR A 37 13.61 -4.78 6.54
N SER A 38 13.73 -4.42 7.82
CA SER A 38 12.62 -4.50 8.77
C SER A 38 11.47 -3.55 8.43
N LEU A 39 11.73 -2.36 7.88
CA LEU A 39 10.66 -1.47 7.42
C LEU A 39 9.82 -2.13 6.32
N PHE A 40 10.46 -2.81 5.37
CA PHE A 40 9.77 -3.53 4.30
C PHE A 40 8.97 -4.74 4.82
N VAL A 41 9.48 -5.44 5.83
CA VAL A 41 8.72 -6.50 6.53
C VAL A 41 7.44 -5.93 7.15
N VAL A 42 7.55 -4.83 7.88
CA VAL A 42 6.39 -4.19 8.54
C VAL A 42 5.37 -3.71 7.51
N LEU A 43 5.83 -3.05 6.43
CA LEU A 43 4.95 -2.59 5.36
C LEU A 43 4.23 -3.76 4.67
N SER A 44 4.95 -4.83 4.33
CA SER A 44 4.35 -6.03 3.73
C SER A 44 3.25 -6.63 4.61
N ALA A 45 3.46 -6.66 5.93
CA ALA A 45 2.44 -7.11 6.88
C ALA A 45 1.22 -6.18 6.96
N MET A 46 1.40 -4.87 6.77
CA MET A 46 0.30 -3.91 6.82
C MET A 46 -0.56 -3.88 5.54
N PHE A 47 0.01 -4.23 4.39
CA PHE A 47 -0.68 -4.12 3.11
C PHE A 47 -1.95 -4.98 2.99
N PRO A 48 -1.95 -6.30 3.25
CA PRO A 48 -3.16 -7.09 3.04
C PRO A 48 -4.43 -6.59 3.75
N PRO A 49 -4.39 -6.22 5.06
CA PRO A 49 -5.57 -5.62 5.70
C PRO A 49 -5.85 -4.18 5.22
N GLY A 50 -4.82 -3.42 4.84
CA GLY A 50 -4.91 -2.07 4.28
C GLY A 50 -5.60 -2.03 2.93
N GLU A 51 -5.12 -2.79 1.97
CA GLU A 51 -5.63 -2.88 0.59
C GLU A 51 -7.08 -3.39 0.57
N MET A 52 -7.43 -4.34 1.44
CA MET A 52 -8.83 -4.74 1.62
C MET A 52 -9.71 -3.58 2.11
N PHE A 53 -9.20 -2.75 3.03
CA PHE A 53 -9.89 -1.54 3.44
C PHE A 53 -9.99 -0.51 2.30
N PHE A 54 -8.96 -0.37 1.45
CA PHE A 54 -8.98 0.54 0.31
C PHE A 54 -10.04 0.12 -0.72
N ILE A 55 -10.07 -1.16 -1.07
CA ILE A 55 -11.09 -1.77 -1.93
C ILE A 55 -12.50 -1.49 -1.39
N GLU A 56 -12.73 -1.73 -0.10
CA GLU A 56 -14.02 -1.53 0.54
C GLU A 56 -14.43 -0.05 0.54
N SER A 57 -13.51 0.86 0.87
CA SER A 57 -13.82 2.29 0.99
C SER A 57 -14.21 2.91 -0.35
N VAL A 58 -13.52 2.56 -1.44
CA VAL A 58 -13.84 2.99 -2.79
C VAL A 58 -15.13 2.34 -3.29
N ARG A 59 -15.30 1.02 -3.06
CA ARG A 59 -16.53 0.30 -3.45
C ARG A 59 -17.78 0.89 -2.80
N ASN A 60 -17.69 1.28 -1.52
CA ASN A 60 -18.81 1.84 -0.76
C ASN A 60 -19.40 3.14 -1.33
N VAL A 61 -18.66 3.85 -2.20
CA VAL A 61 -19.08 5.14 -2.76
C VAL A 61 -19.34 5.07 -4.27
N ARG A 62 -19.03 3.93 -4.90
CA ARG A 62 -19.07 3.77 -6.35
C ARG A 62 -20.42 4.13 -6.96
N ASP A 63 -21.51 3.76 -6.29
CA ASP A 63 -22.88 3.97 -6.81
C ASP A 63 -23.32 5.44 -6.78
N GLN A 64 -22.50 6.34 -6.21
CA GLN A 64 -22.69 7.80 -6.24
C GLN A 64 -21.93 8.47 -7.40
N ILE A 65 -21.15 7.72 -8.17
CA ILE A 65 -20.27 8.23 -9.23
C ILE A 65 -20.89 7.91 -10.59
N THR A 66 -21.00 8.92 -11.45
CA THR A 66 -21.57 8.79 -12.81
C THR A 66 -20.54 8.87 -13.93
N ASP A 67 -19.32 9.33 -13.63
CA ASP A 67 -18.23 9.39 -14.62
C ASP A 67 -17.79 7.97 -14.97
N GLU A 68 -18.06 7.54 -16.21
CA GLU A 68 -17.76 6.20 -16.70
C GLU A 68 -16.27 5.87 -16.68
N LYS A 69 -15.41 6.86 -16.92
CA LYS A 69 -13.95 6.69 -16.88
C LYS A 69 -13.50 6.45 -15.45
N LEU A 70 -13.99 7.25 -14.50
CA LEU A 70 -13.67 7.05 -13.08
C LEU A 70 -14.20 5.70 -12.57
N LEU A 71 -15.38 5.27 -13.02
CA LEU A 71 -15.89 3.94 -12.71
C LEU A 71 -15.00 2.81 -13.25
N GLU A 72 -14.41 3.00 -14.44
CA GLU A 72 -13.42 2.07 -14.98
C GLU A 72 -12.12 2.07 -14.18
N ASP A 73 -11.61 3.25 -13.82
CA ASP A 73 -10.43 3.41 -12.96
C ASP A 73 -10.64 2.71 -11.61
N ILE A 74 -11.81 2.87 -10.99
CA ILE A 74 -12.19 2.17 -9.76
C ILE A 74 -12.20 0.65 -9.93
N ARG A 75 -12.67 0.13 -11.08
CA ARG A 75 -12.65 -1.32 -11.35
C ARG A 75 -11.22 -1.85 -11.45
N ASN A 76 -10.34 -1.10 -12.09
CA ASN A 76 -8.92 -1.46 -12.22
C ASN A 76 -8.22 -1.42 -10.87
N PHE A 77 -8.39 -0.32 -10.13
CA PHE A 77 -7.92 -0.15 -8.76
C PHE A 77 -8.31 -1.36 -7.88
N ILE A 78 -9.60 -1.70 -7.80
CA ILE A 78 -10.07 -2.83 -6.97
C ILE A 78 -9.39 -4.15 -7.35
N ALA A 79 -9.12 -4.36 -8.64
CA ALA A 79 -8.49 -5.58 -9.09
C ALA A 79 -6.98 -5.62 -8.80
N GLN A 80 -6.28 -4.50 -8.97
CA GLN A 80 -4.85 -4.37 -8.69
C GLN A 80 -4.57 -4.53 -7.20
N GLU A 81 -5.33 -3.83 -6.35
CA GLU A 81 -5.31 -3.99 -4.88
C GLU A 81 -5.53 -5.45 -4.45
N ALA A 82 -6.45 -6.17 -5.11
CA ALA A 82 -6.69 -7.57 -4.79
C ALA A 82 -5.50 -8.46 -5.17
N PHE A 83 -4.77 -8.12 -6.24
CA PHE A 83 -3.55 -8.82 -6.62
C PHE A 83 -2.39 -8.46 -5.70
N HIS A 84 -2.19 -7.18 -5.35
CA HIS A 84 -1.19 -6.76 -4.36
C HIS A 84 -1.38 -7.52 -3.05
N SER A 85 -2.62 -7.58 -2.55
CA SER A 85 -2.97 -8.27 -1.30
C SER A 85 -2.65 -9.75 -1.33
N ARG A 86 -2.87 -10.40 -2.47
CA ARG A 86 -2.51 -11.81 -2.65
C ARG A 86 -1.00 -12.01 -2.59
N GLU A 87 -0.24 -11.20 -3.32
CA GLU A 87 1.22 -11.36 -3.39
C GLU A 87 1.89 -10.98 -2.05
N HIS A 88 1.40 -9.96 -1.36
CA HIS A 88 1.89 -9.63 -0.01
C HIS A 88 1.54 -10.72 1.00
N LYS A 89 0.37 -11.36 0.94
CA LYS A 89 0.08 -12.53 1.78
C LYS A 89 1.04 -13.68 1.54
N SER A 90 1.34 -13.99 0.28
CA SER A 90 2.33 -15.01 -0.09
C SER A 90 3.71 -14.67 0.49
N LEU A 91 4.14 -13.42 0.38
CA LEU A 91 5.38 -12.93 1.00
C LEU A 91 5.33 -13.05 2.53
N ASN A 92 4.24 -12.64 3.16
CA ASN A 92 4.08 -12.67 4.60
C ASN A 92 4.13 -14.09 5.16
N GLU A 93 3.49 -15.06 4.50
CA GLU A 93 3.60 -16.48 4.85
C GLU A 93 5.07 -16.95 4.82
N HIS A 94 5.83 -16.52 3.80
CA HIS A 94 7.25 -16.83 3.68
C HIS A 94 8.08 -16.18 4.80
N LEU A 95 7.81 -14.91 5.12
CA LEU A 95 8.50 -14.15 6.18
C LEU A 95 8.28 -14.78 7.56
N ILE A 96 7.04 -15.21 7.85
CA ILE A 96 6.67 -15.91 9.10
C ILE A 96 7.47 -17.21 9.25
N GLN A 97 7.59 -18.00 8.17
CA GLN A 97 8.32 -19.28 8.19
C GLN A 97 9.83 -19.10 8.32
N THR A 98 10.34 -17.94 7.91
CA THR A 98 11.78 -17.72 7.79
C THR A 98 12.40 -17.12 9.04
N ASN A 99 11.90 -15.98 9.53
CA ASN A 99 12.52 -15.23 10.65
C ASN A 99 11.68 -14.04 11.20
N TYR A 100 10.46 -13.80 10.72
CA TYR A 100 9.65 -12.63 11.13
C TYR A 100 8.24 -13.03 11.60
N PRO A 101 8.13 -13.72 12.75
CA PRO A 101 6.82 -14.12 13.30
C PRO A 101 5.93 -12.92 13.66
N GLU A 102 6.50 -11.73 13.89
CA GLU A 102 5.78 -10.49 14.21
C GLU A 102 4.78 -10.08 13.12
N VAL A 103 4.98 -10.53 11.88
CA VAL A 103 4.07 -10.30 10.75
C VAL A 103 2.62 -10.67 11.09
N VAL A 104 2.41 -11.77 11.84
CA VAL A 104 1.06 -12.20 12.28
C VAL A 104 0.40 -11.13 13.16
N GLU A 105 1.17 -10.56 14.08
CA GLU A 105 0.67 -9.56 15.02
C GLU A 105 0.43 -8.21 14.33
N ILE A 106 1.33 -7.80 13.43
CA ILE A 106 1.20 -6.58 12.63
C ILE A 106 -0.06 -6.63 11.77
N GLU A 107 -0.30 -7.74 11.06
CA GLU A 107 -1.51 -7.95 10.25
C GLU A 107 -2.78 -7.83 11.12
N ALA A 108 -2.81 -8.54 12.25
CA ALA A 108 -3.95 -8.55 13.14
C ALA A 108 -4.24 -7.17 13.74
N LEU A 109 -3.21 -6.48 14.22
CA LEU A 109 -3.36 -5.14 14.80
C LEU A 109 -3.79 -4.12 13.73
N THR A 110 -3.22 -4.18 12.54
CA THR A 110 -3.59 -3.31 11.41
C THR A 110 -5.06 -3.49 11.06
N LYS A 111 -5.52 -4.74 10.95
CA LYS A 111 -6.94 -5.05 10.76
C LYS A 111 -7.80 -4.45 11.85
N VAL A 112 -7.45 -4.63 13.13
CA VAL A 112 -8.22 -4.08 14.28
C VAL A 112 -8.29 -2.56 14.23
N ARG A 113 -7.21 -1.86 13.85
CA ARG A 113 -7.23 -0.40 13.70
C ARG A 113 -8.15 0.00 12.56
N LEU A 114 -8.06 -0.65 11.40
CA LEU A 114 -8.90 -0.36 10.23
C LEU A 114 -10.38 -0.69 10.47
N ASP A 115 -10.70 -1.69 11.28
CA ASP A 115 -12.08 -2.00 11.71
C ASP A 115 -12.74 -0.84 12.46
N LYS A 116 -11.94 0.04 13.10
CA LYS A 116 -12.46 1.29 13.68
C LYS A 116 -12.80 2.31 12.60
N PHE A 117 -12.01 2.39 11.52
CA PHE A 117 -12.30 3.27 10.39
C PHE A 117 -13.56 2.83 9.65
N ARG A 118 -13.82 1.51 9.51
CA ARG A 118 -15.03 0.97 8.88
C ARG A 118 -16.35 1.45 9.51
N LYS A 119 -16.32 1.96 10.73
CA LYS A 119 -17.47 2.52 11.45
C LYS A 119 -17.71 4.01 11.17
N LEU A 120 -16.77 4.68 10.49
CA LEU A 120 -16.87 6.10 10.16
C LEU A 120 -17.83 6.34 8.98
N PRO A 121 -18.27 7.58 8.73
CA PRO A 121 -18.96 7.93 7.49
C PRO A 121 -18.13 7.54 6.25
N LYS A 122 -18.79 7.11 5.17
CA LYS A 122 -18.11 6.57 3.97
C LYS A 122 -17.09 7.54 3.35
N ALA A 123 -17.41 8.83 3.31
CA ALA A 123 -16.47 9.86 2.86
C ALA A 123 -15.22 9.97 3.75
N GLU A 124 -15.34 9.75 5.06
CA GLU A 124 -14.20 9.75 5.99
C GLU A 124 -13.37 8.47 5.88
N GLN A 125 -13.99 7.33 5.54
CA GLN A 125 -13.27 6.08 5.21
C GLN A 125 -12.42 6.28 3.96
N LEU A 126 -13.03 6.78 2.88
CA LEU A 126 -12.34 7.03 1.62
C LEU A 126 -11.26 8.11 1.76
N ALA A 127 -11.49 9.16 2.57
CA ALA A 127 -10.46 10.14 2.86
C ALA A 127 -9.24 9.54 3.59
N ALA A 128 -9.43 8.51 4.43
CA ALA A 128 -8.32 7.79 5.04
C ALA A 128 -7.54 6.98 3.98
N THR A 129 -8.24 6.30 3.06
CA THR A 129 -7.61 5.66 1.89
C THR A 129 -6.79 6.66 1.09
N VAL A 130 -7.34 7.83 0.73
CA VAL A 130 -6.59 8.88 0.02
C VAL A 130 -5.27 9.22 0.72
N VAL A 131 -5.27 9.39 2.05
CA VAL A 131 -4.04 9.69 2.80
C VAL A 131 -3.03 8.54 2.72
N MET A 132 -3.49 7.29 2.87
CA MET A 132 -2.61 6.12 2.84
C MET A 132 -2.04 5.87 1.44
N GLU A 133 -2.85 6.01 0.39
CA GLU A 133 -2.45 5.93 -1.03
C GLU A 133 -1.41 6.99 -1.42
N HIS A 134 -1.56 8.22 -0.91
CA HIS A 134 -0.56 9.26 -1.15
C HIS A 134 0.77 8.95 -0.45
N PHE A 135 0.72 8.28 0.70
CA PHE A 135 1.91 7.84 1.40
C PHE A 135 2.60 6.69 0.63
N THR A 136 1.88 5.66 0.21
CA THR A 136 2.41 4.54 -0.58
C THR A 136 2.99 5.01 -1.92
N ALA A 137 2.33 5.94 -2.60
CA ALA A 137 2.86 6.53 -3.83
C ALA A 137 4.13 7.40 -3.60
N THR A 138 4.29 7.97 -2.40
CA THR A 138 5.53 8.71 -2.05
C THR A 138 6.68 7.73 -1.79
N LEU A 139 6.43 6.65 -1.04
CA LEU A 139 7.39 5.59 -0.79
C LEU A 139 7.83 4.91 -2.10
N THR A 140 6.87 4.60 -2.96
CA THR A 140 7.05 4.13 -4.34
C THR A 140 8.06 4.94 -5.12
N ARG A 141 7.99 6.28 -5.02
CA ARG A 141 8.89 7.15 -5.77
C ARG A 141 10.33 6.97 -5.33
N LEU A 142 10.56 6.78 -4.03
CA LEU A 142 11.89 6.47 -3.50
C LEU A 142 12.39 5.13 -4.04
N LEU A 143 11.56 4.08 -3.98
CA LEU A 143 11.87 2.74 -4.48
C LEU A 143 12.27 2.71 -5.95
N LEU A 144 11.52 3.40 -6.81
CA LEU A 144 11.71 3.33 -8.26
C LEU A 144 12.88 4.19 -8.76
N THR A 145 13.23 5.26 -8.03
CA THR A 145 14.17 6.28 -8.51
C THR A 145 15.53 6.28 -7.82
N ASP A 146 15.66 5.65 -6.65
CA ASP A 146 16.93 5.62 -5.92
C ASP A 146 17.90 4.56 -6.49
N PRO A 147 19.06 4.96 -7.06
CA PRO A 147 20.05 4.02 -7.58
C PRO A 147 20.64 3.10 -6.49
N LEU A 148 20.69 3.55 -5.24
CA LEU A 148 21.22 2.75 -4.13
C LEU A 148 20.33 1.54 -3.86
N ILE A 149 19.00 1.69 -3.92
CA ILE A 149 18.07 0.55 -3.80
C ILE A 149 18.39 -0.52 -4.83
N LYS A 150 18.60 -0.13 -6.10
CA LYS A 150 18.92 -1.09 -7.17
C LYS A 150 20.27 -1.79 -7.00
N GLN A 151 21.26 -1.06 -6.48
CA GLN A 151 22.60 -1.59 -6.22
C GLN A 151 22.62 -2.56 -5.01
N LYS A 152 21.83 -2.25 -3.98
CA LYS A 152 21.87 -2.92 -2.66
C LYS A 152 20.87 -4.08 -2.52
N THR A 153 20.15 -4.43 -3.57
CA THR A 153 19.12 -5.50 -3.54
C THR A 153 19.19 -6.32 -4.83
N THR A 154 18.67 -7.56 -4.82
CA THR A 154 18.54 -8.36 -6.03
C THR A 154 17.27 -7.97 -6.80
N GLN A 155 17.22 -8.23 -8.11
CA GLN A 155 15.99 -8.00 -8.87
C GLN A 155 14.84 -8.87 -8.32
N GLU A 156 15.14 -10.11 -7.93
CA GLU A 156 14.18 -11.03 -7.31
C GLU A 156 13.52 -10.39 -6.07
N SER A 157 14.31 -9.79 -5.16
CA SER A 157 13.78 -9.18 -3.94
C SER A 157 13.00 -7.88 -4.18
N ARG A 158 13.24 -7.21 -5.32
CA ARG A 158 12.52 -5.99 -5.71
C ARG A 158 11.28 -6.21 -6.56
N ASN A 159 11.11 -7.35 -7.22
CA ASN A 159 10.06 -7.54 -8.23
C ASN A 159 8.64 -7.20 -7.71
N LEU A 160 8.26 -7.72 -6.52
CA LEU A 160 6.98 -7.40 -5.90
C LEU A 160 6.86 -5.90 -5.61
N TRP A 161 7.89 -5.32 -5.01
CA TRP A 161 7.90 -3.92 -4.59
C TRP A 161 7.89 -2.94 -5.77
N GLU A 162 8.66 -3.20 -6.83
CA GLU A 162 8.66 -2.38 -8.04
C GLU A 162 7.32 -2.49 -8.79
N TRP A 163 6.74 -3.69 -8.87
CA TRP A 163 5.42 -3.88 -9.48
C TRP A 163 4.33 -3.15 -8.71
N HIS A 164 4.23 -3.40 -7.40
CA HIS A 164 3.29 -2.73 -6.50
C HIS A 164 3.47 -1.21 -6.62
N ALA A 165 4.71 -0.73 -6.45
CA ALA A 165 5.02 0.70 -6.47
C ALA A 165 4.57 1.38 -7.77
N LEU A 166 4.80 0.76 -8.93
CA LEU A 166 4.37 1.32 -10.20
C LEU A 166 2.85 1.57 -10.23
N GLU A 167 2.05 0.63 -9.73
CA GLU A 167 0.58 0.70 -9.76
C GLU A 167 0.03 1.71 -8.73
N GLU A 168 0.68 1.87 -7.57
CA GLU A 168 0.34 2.87 -6.55
C GLU A 168 0.43 4.33 -7.06
N LEU A 169 1.23 4.60 -8.10
CA LEU A 169 1.29 5.92 -8.71
C LEU A 169 -0.06 6.35 -9.32
N GLU A 170 -0.89 5.41 -9.75
CA GLU A 170 -2.23 5.65 -10.30
C GLU A 170 -3.29 5.61 -9.21
N HIS A 171 -3.15 4.71 -8.24
CA HIS A 171 -4.12 4.49 -7.18
C HIS A 171 -4.43 5.76 -6.37
N LYS A 172 -3.39 6.56 -6.04
CA LYS A 172 -3.57 7.85 -5.35
C LYS A 172 -4.56 8.78 -6.05
N SER A 173 -4.55 8.81 -7.39
CA SER A 173 -5.45 9.66 -8.17
C SER A 173 -6.86 9.10 -8.17
N VAL A 174 -7.01 7.78 -8.33
CA VAL A 174 -8.33 7.12 -8.32
C VAL A 174 -9.05 7.36 -7.00
N ALA A 175 -8.38 7.13 -5.87
CA ALA A 175 -8.97 7.36 -4.55
C ALA A 175 -9.34 8.84 -4.34
N PHE A 176 -8.48 9.76 -4.77
CA PHE A 176 -8.74 11.20 -4.65
C PHE A 176 -9.91 11.67 -5.52
N ASP A 177 -9.98 11.21 -6.77
CA ASP A 177 -11.04 11.57 -7.70
C ASP A 177 -12.37 10.97 -7.27
N ALA A 178 -12.39 9.74 -6.74
CA ALA A 178 -13.58 9.16 -6.12
C ALA A 178 -14.07 10.00 -4.93
N LEU A 179 -13.16 10.46 -4.06
CA LEU A 179 -13.52 11.32 -2.92
C LEU A 179 -14.07 12.67 -3.38
N LYS A 180 -13.48 13.25 -4.43
CA LYS A 180 -13.92 14.50 -5.02
C LYS A 180 -15.30 14.36 -5.67
N ALA A 181 -15.55 13.27 -6.40
CA ALA A 181 -16.80 13.01 -7.10
C ALA A 181 -18.01 12.97 -6.15
N ILE A 182 -17.84 12.43 -4.94
CA ILE A 182 -18.91 12.40 -3.92
C ILE A 182 -18.97 13.66 -3.03
N GLY A 183 -18.23 14.74 -3.39
CA GLY A 183 -18.16 15.96 -2.58
C GLY A 183 -17.42 15.82 -1.25
N GLY A 184 -16.69 14.71 -1.05
CA GLY A 184 -16.00 14.38 0.20
C GLY A 184 -14.66 15.09 0.39
N ASN A 185 -14.11 15.74 -0.62
CA ASN A 185 -12.80 16.42 -0.59
C ASN A 185 -12.84 17.79 0.12
N THR A 186 -13.31 17.80 1.37
CA THR A 186 -13.35 19.00 2.20
C THR A 186 -12.07 19.15 3.01
N VAL A 187 -11.71 20.39 3.41
CA VAL A 187 -10.59 20.64 4.34
C VAL A 187 -10.76 19.85 5.63
N ARG A 188 -11.99 19.75 6.14
CA ARG A 188 -12.34 18.95 7.32
C ARG A 188 -11.96 17.48 7.13
N ASN A 189 -12.44 16.83 6.07
CA ASN A 189 -12.20 15.41 5.85
C ASN A 189 -10.72 15.11 5.65
N ARG A 190 -9.98 15.95 4.91
CA ARG A 190 -8.53 15.79 4.74
C ARG A 190 -7.78 15.89 6.07
N ARG A 191 -8.06 16.91 6.89
CA ARG A 191 -7.41 17.11 8.19
C ARG A 191 -7.72 15.96 9.15
N ILE A 192 -8.99 15.57 9.25
CA ILE A 192 -9.41 14.48 10.13
C ILE A 192 -8.78 13.15 9.70
N ALA A 193 -8.77 12.85 8.40
CA ALA A 193 -8.15 11.65 7.85
C ALA A 193 -6.66 11.61 8.18
N LEU A 194 -5.93 12.69 7.93
CA LEU A 194 -4.50 12.78 8.24
C LEU A 194 -4.22 12.54 9.73
N ILE A 195 -4.95 13.22 10.62
CA ILE A 195 -4.79 13.07 12.07
C ILE A 195 -5.09 11.63 12.51
N ARG A 196 -6.16 11.01 11.99
CA ARG A 196 -6.52 9.64 12.36
C ARG A 196 -5.52 8.61 11.84
N VAL A 197 -5.09 8.72 10.59
CA VAL A 197 -4.07 7.82 10.02
C VAL A 197 -2.75 7.96 10.81
N ALA A 198 -2.30 9.19 11.06
CA ALA A 198 -1.10 9.44 11.86
C ALA A 198 -1.24 8.91 13.30
N ARG A 199 -2.41 9.01 13.93
CA ARG A 199 -2.63 8.55 15.31
C ARG A 199 -2.82 7.04 15.44
N PHE A 200 -3.41 6.39 14.45
CA PHE A 200 -3.88 5.00 14.59
C PHE A 200 -3.16 3.99 13.70
N ILE A 201 -2.55 4.41 12.60
CA ILE A 201 -1.85 3.54 11.67
C ILE A 201 -0.33 3.69 11.80
N ALA A 202 0.19 4.93 11.78
CA ALA A 202 1.62 5.18 11.86
C ALA A 202 2.32 4.55 13.09
N PRO A 203 1.71 4.48 14.30
CA PRO A 203 2.36 3.83 15.44
C PRO A 203 2.66 2.36 15.21
N ILE A 204 1.81 1.62 14.49
CA ILE A 204 2.09 0.21 14.15
C ILE A 204 3.42 0.13 13.40
N THR A 205 3.61 1.01 12.41
CA THR A 205 4.84 1.02 11.62
C THR A 205 6.06 1.23 12.52
N PHE A 206 6.07 2.26 13.37
CA PHE A 206 7.24 2.56 14.20
C PHE A 206 7.46 1.56 15.34
N ASP A 207 6.40 1.11 16.01
CA ASP A 207 6.49 0.20 17.15
C ASP A 207 7.10 -1.14 16.72
N TYR A 208 6.58 -1.75 15.65
CA TYR A 208 7.11 -3.03 15.15
C TYR A 208 8.42 -2.87 14.40
N TRP A 209 8.65 -1.72 13.75
CA TRP A 209 9.96 -1.45 13.14
C TRP A 209 11.06 -1.42 14.21
N ILE A 210 10.82 -0.74 15.33
CA ILE A 210 11.74 -0.72 16.47
C ILE A 210 11.83 -2.11 17.14
N GLN A 211 10.74 -2.85 17.23
CA GLN A 211 10.73 -4.19 17.83
C GLN A 211 11.60 -5.16 17.03
N ILE A 212 11.41 -5.26 15.72
CA ILE A 212 12.21 -6.14 14.84
C ILE A 212 13.68 -5.71 14.80
N LEU A 213 13.97 -4.42 14.99
CA LEU A 213 15.34 -3.93 15.07
C LEU A 213 16.08 -4.33 16.36
N LYS A 214 15.36 -4.74 17.41
CA LYS A 214 15.94 -5.14 18.69
C LYS A 214 16.19 -6.64 18.82
N THR A 215 15.64 -7.45 17.91
CA THR A 215 15.81 -8.90 17.84
C THR A 215 17.04 -9.26 17.03
#